data_AF-A0A3D4LNY8-F1
#
_entry.id   AF-A0A3D4LNY8-F1
#
_cell.length_a   1.000
_cell.length_b   1.000
_cell.length_c   1.000
_cell.angle_alpha   90.00
_cell.angle_beta   90.00
_cell.angle_gamma   90.00
#
_symmetry.space_group_name_H-M   'P 1'
#
loop_
_entity.id
_entity.type
_entity.pdbx_description
1 polymer ?
#
loop_
_entity_poly.entity_id
_entity_poly.type
_entity_poly.pdbx_seq_one_letter_code
_entity_poly.pdbx_strand_id
1 'polypeptide(L)' 'GYDWEILRVGADFRIKCTTCERQVWLPRSEVERRITKIVYQVDNKTSDEQ' A
#
# COMPACT_ATOMS: atom_id res chain seq x y z
N GLY A 1 -11.41 10.06 -7.46
CA GLY A 1 -11.38 8.72 -6.82
C GLY A 1 -10.43 8.78 -5.65
N TYR A 2 -10.62 7.93 -4.65
CA TYR A 2 -9.79 7.88 -3.44
C TYR A 2 -8.98 6.59 -3.36
N ASP A 3 -8.85 5.89 -4.48
CA ASP A 3 -8.16 4.62 -4.55
C ASP A 3 -6.67 4.86 -4.77
N TRP A 4 -5.88 4.19 -3.95
CA TRP A 4 -4.43 4.24 -3.96
C TRP A 4 -3.89 2.83 -4.09
N GLU A 5 -2.92 2.66 -4.98
CA GLU A 5 -2.21 1.42 -5.17
C GLU A 5 -0.87 1.48 -4.45
N ILE A 6 -0.57 0.44 -3.66
CA ILE A 6 0.69 0.33 -2.93
C ILE A 6 1.70 -0.35 -3.85
N LEU A 7 2.72 0.41 -4.27
CA LEU A 7 3.77 -0.09 -5.17
C LEU A 7 4.94 -0.70 -4.39
N ARG A 8 5.22 -0.18 -3.20
CA ARG A 8 6.32 -0.64 -2.34
C ARG A 8 5.93 -0.55 -0.88
N VAL A 9 6.25 -1.62 -0.14
CA VAL A 9 6.15 -1.69 1.31
C VAL A 9 7.57 -1.81 1.88
N GLY A 10 7.93 -0.94 2.81
CA GLY A 10 9.25 -0.88 3.42
C GLY A 10 9.26 0.12 4.58
N ALA A 11 10.41 0.80 4.79
CA ALA A 11 10.49 1.92 5.72
C ALA A 11 9.57 3.09 5.28
N ASP A 12 9.57 3.37 3.98
CA ASP A 12 8.66 4.31 3.33
C ASP A 12 7.73 3.57 2.38
N PHE A 13 6.46 3.98 2.35
CA PHE A 13 5.47 3.49 1.42
C PHE A 13 5.48 4.34 0.16
N ARG A 14 5.63 3.67 -0.99
CA ARG A 14 5.40 4.31 -2.28
C ARG A 14 3.99 3.97 -2.74
N ILE A 15 3.15 4.98 -2.85
CA ILE A 15 1.76 4.83 -3.31
C ILE A 15 1.52 5.62 -4.58
N LYS A 16 0.72 5.05 -5.48
CA LYS A 16 0.25 5.69 -6.72
C LYS A 16 -1.24 5.95 -6.62
N CYS A 17 -1.67 7.18 -6.91
CA CYS A 17 -3.08 7.46 -7.08
C CYS A 17 -3.54 6.91 -8.44
N THR A 18 -4.59 6.10 -8.44
CA THR A 18 -5.12 5.49 -9.68
C THR A 18 -5.87 6.49 -10.56
N THR A 19 -6.29 7.64 -10.00
CA THR A 19 -7.08 8.64 -10.73
C THR A 19 -6.26 9.77 -11.34
N CYS A 20 -5.11 10.12 -10.76
CA CYS A 20 -4.26 11.21 -11.27
C CYS A 20 -2.81 10.76 -11.57
N GLU A 21 -2.53 9.47 -11.40
CA GLU A 21 -1.22 8.83 -11.64
C GLU A 21 -0.04 9.37 -10.82
N ARG A 22 -0.32 10.27 -9.88
CA ARG A 22 0.69 10.86 -9.01
C ARG A 22 1.26 9.81 -8.07
N GLN A 23 2.57 9.85 -7.91
CA GLN A 23 3.30 9.00 -6.99
C GLN A 23 3.82 9.83 -5.83
N VAL A 24 3.62 9.34 -4.61
CA VAL A 24 4.10 9.99 -3.40
C VAL A 24 4.78 8.97 -2.49
N TRP A 25 5.74 9.49 -1.73
CA TRP A 25 6.41 8.76 -0.66
C TRP A 25 5.80 9.20 0.66
N LEU A 26 5.27 8.25 1.42
CA LEU A 26 4.72 8.52 2.74
C LEU A 26 5.34 7.57 3.76
N PRO A 27 5.63 8.07 4.98
CA PRO A 27 6.07 7.20 6.05
C PRO A 27 4.93 6.26 6.47
N ARG A 28 5.31 5.08 6.97
CA ARG A 28 4.36 4.03 7.37
C ARG A 28 3.26 4.52 8.32
N SER A 29 3.63 5.29 9.35
CA SER A 29 2.70 5.81 10.36
C SER A 29 1.60 6.69 9.76
N GLU A 30 1.94 7.47 8.73
CA GLU A 30 0.97 8.32 8.04
C GLU A 30 0.03 7.50 7.16
N VAL A 31 0.57 6.50 6.47
CA VAL A 31 -0.21 5.57 5.65
C VAL A 31 -1.19 4.77 6.51
N GLU A 32 -0.75 4.20 7.63
CA GLU A 32 -1.62 3.46 8.56
C GLU A 32 -2.74 4.34 9.12
N ARG A 33 -2.47 5.62 9.40
CA ARG A 33 -3.51 6.56 9.87
C ARG A 33 -4.52 6.96 8.79
N ARG A 34 -4.10 6.98 7.52
CA ARG A 34 -4.92 7.41 6.38
C ARG A 34 -5.69 6.24 5.74
N ILE A 35 -5.17 5.03 5.80
CA ILE A 35 -5.86 3.83 5.30
C ILE A 35 -7.03 3.54 6.23
N THR A 36 -8.26 3.75 5.75
CA THR A 36 -9.48 3.39 6.48
C THR A 36 -9.95 1.98 6.13
N LYS A 37 -9.68 1.51 4.91
CA LYS A 37 -10.13 0.21 4.42
C LYS A 37 -9.15 -0.33 3.38
N ILE A 38 -8.81 -1.60 3.53
CA ILE A 38 -8.06 -2.36 2.53
C ILE A 38 -9.08 -3.05 1.61
N VAL A 39 -9.04 -2.74 0.32
CA VAL A 39 -10.01 -3.27 -0.67
C VAL A 39 -9.49 -4.55 -1.33
N TYR A 40 -8.17 -4.70 -1.43
CA TYR A 40 -7.51 -5.86 -2.01
C TYR A 40 -6.17 -6.09 -1.33
N GLN A 41 -5.91 -7.34 -0.91
CA GLN A 41 -4.62 -7.76 -0.37
C GLN A 41 -4.30 -9.13 -0.98
N VAL A 42 -3.13 -9.24 -1.62
CA VAL A 42 -2.62 -10.52 -2.08
C VAL A 42 -1.92 -11.18 -0.89
N ASP A 43 -2.54 -12.23 -0.34
CA ASP A 43 -1.93 -13.04 0.69
C ASP A 43 -0.82 -13.89 0.05
N ASN A 44 0.43 -13.47 0.24
CA ASN A 44 1.59 -14.26 -0.17
C ASN A 44 1.97 -15.18 0.99
N LYS A 45 1.12 -16.17 1.28
CA LYS A 45 1.49 -17.29 2.16
C LYS A 45 2.45 -18.19 1.37
N THR A 46 3.74 -17.87 1.40
CA THR A 46 4.75 -18.87 1.07
C THR A 46 4.72 -19.89 2.19
N SER A 47 4.38 -21.11 1.80
CA SER A 47 4.41 -22.33 2.57
C SER A 47 5.83 -22.57 3.09
N ASP A 48 6.12 -22.23 4.34
CA ASP A 48 7.21 -22.87 5.08
C ASP A 48 6.62 -24.12 5.76
N GLU A 49 6.35 -25.14 4.93
CA GLU A 49 6.49 -26.53 5.35
C GLU A 49 7.98 -26.87 5.18
N GLN A 50 8.72 -26.98 6.28
CA GLN A 50 9.71 -28.05 6.58
C GLN A 50 10.55 -27.70 7.82
#